data_AF-A0A963I867-F1
#
_entry.id   AF-A0A963I867-F1
#
_cell.length_a   1.000
_cell.length_b   1.000
_cell.length_c   1.000
_cell.angle_alpha   90.00
_cell.angle_beta   90.00
_cell.angle_gamma   90.00
#
_symmetry.space_group_name_H-M   'P 1'
#
loop_
_entity.id
_entity.type
_entity.pdbx_description
1 polymer ?
#
loop_
_entity_poly.entity_id
_entity_poly.type
_entity_poly.pdbx_seq_one_letter_code
_entity_poly.pdbx_strand_id
1 'polypeptide(L)' 'PDVRDQFLKIVKEVTESRNAEVKKVDELNKQKVAEAGTTIRTLSPEQRQAWVDAMKPVWKKFEGDIGADLLEAAQKSNM' A
#
# COMPACT_ATOMS: atom_id res chain seq x y z
N PRO A 1 -13.45 -27.12 16.27
CA PRO A 1 -13.56 -25.77 16.86
C PRO A 1 -12.18 -25.22 17.20
N ASP A 2 -11.41 -25.98 17.98
CA ASP A 2 -10.10 -25.60 18.51
C ASP A 2 -9.05 -25.28 17.43
N VAL A 3 -9.02 -26.07 16.34
CA VAL A 3 -8.09 -25.81 15.21
C VAL A 3 -8.41 -24.50 14.49
N ARG A 4 -9.69 -24.16 14.33
CA ARG A 4 -10.11 -22.89 13.70
C ARG A 4 -9.71 -21.71 14.57
N ASP A 5 -9.90 -21.82 15.88
CA ASP A 5 -9.61 -20.73 16.81
C ASP A 5 -8.10 -20.51 16.94
N GLN A 6 -7.33 -21.60 17.00
CA GLN A 6 -5.87 -21.53 16.95
C GLN A 6 -5.37 -20.92 15.63
N PHE A 7 -5.97 -21.30 14.49
CA PHE A 7 -5.62 -20.72 13.19
C PHE A 7 -5.90 -19.21 13.15
N LEU A 8 -7.10 -18.77 13.58
CA LEU A 8 -7.46 -17.34 13.59
C LEU A 8 -6.58 -16.53 14.53
N LYS A 9 -6.17 -17.11 15.67
CA LYS A 9 -5.19 -16.49 16.57
C LYS A 9 -3.85 -16.28 15.87
N ILE A 10 -3.32 -17.29 15.20
CA ILE A 10 -2.06 -17.19 14.45
C ILE A 10 -2.16 -16.15 13.34
N VAL A 11 -3.26 -16.14 12.57
CA VAL A 11 -3.48 -15.15 11.50
C VAL A 11 -3.43 -13.74 12.06
N LYS A 12 -4.10 -13.49 13.19
CA LYS A 12 -4.09 -12.17 13.84
C LYS A 12 -2.68 -11.78 14.30
N GLU A 13 -2.02 -12.64 15.08
CA GLU A 13 -0.70 -12.36 15.64
C GLU A 13 0.35 -12.11 14.54
N VAL A 14 0.34 -12.93 13.48
CA VAL A 14 1.25 -12.76 12.35
C VAL A 14 0.90 -11.49 11.56
N THR A 15 -0.37 -11.17 11.35
CA THR A 15 -0.77 -9.92 10.67
C THR A 15 -0.28 -8.69 11.44
N GLU A 16 -0.49 -8.66 12.75
CA GLU A 16 -0.04 -7.56 13.62
C GLU A 16 1.49 -7.44 13.61
N SER A 17 2.20 -8.56 13.80
CA SER A 17 3.66 -8.60 13.77
C SER A 17 4.22 -8.12 12.43
N ARG A 18 3.71 -8.61 11.30
CA ARG A 18 4.22 -8.22 9.99
C ARG A 18 3.87 -6.78 9.60
N ASN A 19 2.70 -6.29 10.00
CA ASN A 19 2.33 -4.88 9.80
C ASN A 19 3.26 -3.93 10.58
N ALA A 20 3.66 -4.31 11.80
CA ALA A 20 4.59 -3.52 12.60
C ALA A 20 6.01 -3.47 11.99
N GLU A 21 6.40 -4.52 11.25
CA GLU A 21 7.74 -4.62 10.66
C GLU A 21 7.88 -4.00 9.26
N VAL A 22 6.78 -3.79 8.53
CA VAL A 22 6.83 -3.50 7.09
C VAL A 22 7.69 -2.27 6.77
N LYS A 23 7.53 -1.19 7.54
CA LYS A 23 8.28 0.05 7.34
C LYS A 23 9.78 -0.15 7.49
N LYS A 24 10.21 -0.93 8.49
CA LYS A 24 11.63 -1.24 8.73
C LYS A 24 12.22 -2.04 7.57
N VAL A 25 11.47 -3.03 7.09
CA VAL A 25 11.90 -3.88 5.96
C VAL A 25 12.01 -3.05 4.67
N ASP A 26 11.05 -2.18 4.41
CA ASP A 26 11.05 -1.30 3.23
C ASP A 26 12.23 -0.31 3.26
N GLU A 27 12.50 0.30 4.41
CA GLU A 27 13.64 1.21 4.59
C GLU A 27 14.97 0.49 4.38
N LEU A 28 15.14 -0.70 4.97
CA LEU A 28 16.34 -1.53 4.78
C LEU A 28 16.53 -1.92 3.32
N ASN A 29 15.46 -2.31 2.63
CA ASN A 29 15.54 -2.69 1.22
C ASN A 29 15.86 -1.49 0.32
N LYS A 30 15.31 -0.31 0.62
CA LYS A 30 15.67 0.94 -0.07
C LYS A 30 17.17 1.27 0.09
N GLN A 31 17.72 1.07 1.29
CA GLN A 31 19.16 1.23 1.55
C GLN A 31 20.00 0.26 0.72
N LYS A 32 19.65 -1.03 0.71
CA LYS A 32 20.35 -2.04 -0.11
C LYS A 32 20.36 -1.70 -1.61
N VAL A 33 19.25 -1.17 -2.14
CA VAL A 33 19.17 -0.71 -3.53
C VAL A 33 20.13 0.45 -3.80
N ALA A 34 20.25 1.39 -2.85
CA ALA A 34 21.21 2.49 -2.94
C ALA A 34 22.65 2.00 -2.85
N GLU A 35 22.95 1.08 -1.94
CA GLU A 35 24.28 0.44 -1.77
C GLU A 35 24.70 -0.34 -3.01
N ALA A 36 23.75 -0.96 -3.72
CA ALA A 36 23.98 -1.61 -5.00
C ALA A 36 24.26 -0.62 -6.16
N GLY A 37 24.31 0.69 -5.89
CA GLY A 37 24.63 1.73 -6.88
C GLY A 37 23.45 2.14 -7.77
N THR A 38 22.21 1.75 -7.42
CA THR A 38 21.03 2.13 -8.20
C THR A 38 20.64 3.58 -7.95
N THR A 39 20.38 4.34 -9.02
CA THR A 39 19.89 5.73 -8.92
C THR A 39 18.42 5.74 -8.47
N ILE A 40 18.19 6.17 -7.23
CA ILE A 40 16.85 6.41 -6.69
C ILE A 40 16.43 7.85 -7.01
N ARG A 41 15.37 8.02 -7.80
CA ARG A 41 14.83 9.34 -8.15
C ARG A 41 13.68 9.71 -7.23
N THR A 42 13.78 10.89 -6.62
CA THR A 42 12.69 11.47 -5.82
C THR A 42 11.90 12.43 -6.72
N LEU A 43 10.58 12.27 -6.75
CA LEU A 43 9.71 13.16 -7.49
C LEU A 43 9.45 14.44 -6.69
N SER A 44 9.41 15.58 -7.37
CA SER A 44 8.81 16.79 -6.81
C SER A 44 7.30 16.62 -6.63
N PRO A 45 6.64 17.46 -5.81
CA PRO A 45 5.18 17.46 -5.69
C PRO A 45 4.47 17.59 -7.05
N GLU A 46 4.97 18.45 -7.93
CA GLU A 46 4.40 18.70 -9.26
C GLU A 46 4.56 17.48 -10.17
N GLN A 47 5.74 16.84 -10.14
CA GLN A 47 5.98 15.60 -10.88
C GLN A 47 5.09 14.47 -10.38
N ARG A 48 4.92 14.34 -9.06
CA ARG A 48 4.00 13.36 -8.48
C ARG A 48 2.55 13.66 -8.90
N GLN A 49 2.12 14.92 -8.89
CA GLN A 49 0.77 15.29 -9.29
C GLN A 49 0.50 14.96 -10.75
N ALA A 50 1.46 15.19 -11.66
CA ALA A 50 1.32 14.80 -13.06
C ALA A 50 1.08 13.28 -13.23
N TRP A 51 1.75 12.45 -12.43
CA TRP A 51 1.47 11.00 -12.38
C TRP A 51 0.08 10.67 -11.85
N VAL A 52 -0.35 11.36 -10.78
CA VAL A 52 -1.70 11.18 -10.22
C VAL A 52 -2.75 11.51 -11.27
N ASP A 53 -2.63 12.64 -11.95
CA ASP A 53 -3.61 13.08 -12.96
C ASP A 53 -3.65 12.14 -14.17
N ALA A 54 -2.49 11.60 -14.57
CA ALA A 54 -2.41 10.62 -15.66
C ALA A 54 -3.03 9.27 -15.29
N MET A 55 -2.87 8.82 -14.03
CA MET A 55 -3.30 7.48 -13.60
C MET A 55 -4.71 7.44 -13.01
N LYS A 56 -5.17 8.50 -12.32
CA LYS A 56 -6.49 8.58 -11.67
C LYS A 56 -7.69 8.28 -12.60
N PRO A 57 -7.69 8.63 -13.90
CA PRO A 57 -8.80 8.31 -14.81
C PRO A 57 -9.10 6.81 -14.93
N VAL A 58 -8.14 5.92 -14.61
CA VAL A 58 -8.36 4.48 -14.64
C VAL A 58 -9.44 4.03 -13.64
N TRP A 59 -9.64 4.78 -12.56
CA TRP A 59 -10.63 4.45 -11.54
C TRP A 59 -12.04 4.41 -12.10
N LYS A 60 -12.39 5.35 -13.00
CA LYS A 60 -13.70 5.38 -13.66
C LYS A 60 -13.99 4.12 -14.47
N LYS A 61 -12.94 3.45 -14.99
CA LYS A 61 -13.10 2.21 -15.76
C LYS A 61 -13.51 1.03 -14.87
N PHE A 62 -13.12 1.05 -13.60
CA PHE A 62 -13.37 -0.02 -12.63
C PHE A 62 -14.43 0.36 -11.57
N GLU A 63 -14.91 1.60 -11.58
CA GLU A 63 -15.90 2.11 -10.63
C GLU A 63 -17.18 1.27 -10.61
N GLY A 64 -17.62 0.79 -11.78
CA GLY A 64 -18.79 -0.09 -11.88
C GLY A 64 -18.63 -1.43 -11.17
N ASP A 65 -17.41 -1.99 -11.18
CA ASP A 65 -17.11 -3.29 -10.56
C ASP A 65 -16.79 -3.17 -9.06
N ILE A 66 -16.19 -2.05 -8.65
CA ILE A 66 -15.77 -1.81 -7.27
C ILE A 66 -16.91 -1.21 -6.43
N GLY A 67 -17.75 -0.35 -7.03
CA GLY A 67 -18.76 0.44 -6.32
C GLY A 67 -18.23 1.82 -5.93
N ALA A 68 -19.00 2.85 -6.31
CA ALA A 68 -18.62 4.25 -6.08
C ALA A 68 -18.49 4.60 -4.59
N ASP A 69 -19.29 3.97 -3.74
CA ASP A 69 -19.28 4.12 -2.28
C ASP A 69 -17.96 3.61 -1.65
N LEU A 70 -17.45 2.46 -2.11
CA LEU A 70 -16.16 1.94 -1.68
C LEU A 70 -14.98 2.81 -2.16
N LEU A 71 -15.04 3.33 -3.39
CA LEU A 71 -14.05 4.29 -3.87
C LEU A 71 -14.06 5.58 -3.03
N GLU A 72 -15.24 6.09 -2.67
CA GLU A 72 -15.38 7.29 -1.84
C GLU A 72 -14.84 7.03 -0.42
N ALA A 73 -15.17 5.89 0.20
CA ALA A 73 -14.69 5.52 1.53
C ALA A 73 -13.15 5.41 1.57
N ALA A 74 -12.54 4.81 0.54
CA ALA A 74 -11.10 4.72 0.42
C ALA A 74 -10.43 6.10 0.24
N GLN A 75 -11.06 7.01 -0.51
CA GLN A 75 -10.56 8.39 -0.64
C GLN A 75 -10.61 9.15 0.68
N LYS A 76 -11.71 9.03 1.44
CA LYS A 76 -11.87 9.67 2.75
C LYS A 76 -10.89 9.16 3.81
N SER A 77 -10.44 7.91 3.69
CA SER A 77 -9.47 7.32 4.63
C SER A 77 -8.08 7.96 4.55
N ASN A 78 -7.80 8.76 3.51
CA ASN A 78 -6.54 9.48 3.32
C ASN A 78 -6.67 11.00 3.57
N MET A 79 -7.87 11.51 3.87
CA MET A 79 -8.11 12.92 4.24
C MET A 79 -8.06 13.11 5.74
#